data_AF-A0A2R6CLM2-F1
#
_entry.id   AF-A0A2R6CLM2-F1
#
_cell.length_a   1.000
_cell.length_b   1.000
_cell.length_c   1.000
_cell.angle_alpha   90.00
_cell.angle_beta   90.00
_cell.angle_gamma   90.00
#
_symmetry.space_group_name_H-M   'P 1'
#
loop_
_entity.id
_entity.type
_entity.pdbx_description
1 polymer ?
#
loop_
_entity_poly.entity_id
_entity_poly.type
_entity_poly.pdbx_seq_one_letter_code
_entity_poly.pdbx_strand_id
1 'polypeptide(L)'
;MDGGLTRLRETPRYHWLGLVAACLAGLVLASVHWIGLVAGGALVGLVSTTLRRALLAGLGFGVLALVMWAGLLIWYGSFGGVLATGMLAGLGAAIALVAPVLGSLIRGII
;
A
#
# COMPACT_ATOMS: atom_id res chain seq x y z
N MET A 1 26.90 1.70 -1.58
CA MET A 1 26.13 0.79 -2.47
C MET A 1 24.91 1.55 -2.99
N ASP A 2 25.12 2.79 -3.45
CA ASP A 2 24.08 3.83 -3.36
C ASP A 2 23.50 4.18 -4.73
N GLY A 3 24.06 3.61 -5.81
CA GLY A 3 23.69 3.93 -7.19
C GLY A 3 22.39 3.29 -7.69
N GLY A 4 21.89 2.23 -7.04
CA GLY A 4 20.67 1.55 -7.46
C GLY A 4 19.41 2.41 -7.26
N LEU A 5 19.31 3.06 -6.11
CA LEU A 5 18.15 3.90 -5.75
C LEU A 5 18.13 5.21 -6.54
N THR A 6 19.28 5.78 -6.87
CA THR A 6 19.39 7.02 -7.64
C THR A 6 18.93 6.83 -9.08
N ARG A 7 19.35 5.73 -9.75
CA ARG A 7 18.87 5.42 -11.12
C ARG A 7 17.37 5.14 -11.18
N LEU A 8 16.82 4.48 -10.17
CA LEU A 8 15.38 4.24 -10.03
C LEU A 8 14.56 5.53 -9.91
N ARG A 9 15.17 6.63 -9.44
CA ARG A 9 14.51 7.94 -9.24
C ARG A 9 14.64 8.86 -10.44
N GLU A 10 15.68 8.72 -11.27
CA GLU A 10 15.98 9.64 -12.38
C GLU A 10 15.36 9.23 -13.73
N THR A 11 14.99 7.95 -13.89
CA THR A 11 14.39 7.47 -15.14
C THR A 11 12.89 7.13 -14.96
N PRO A 12 11.97 7.83 -15.66
CA PRO A 12 10.52 7.71 -15.41
C PRO A 12 9.97 6.28 -15.50
N ARG A 13 10.54 5.44 -16.37
CA ARG A 13 10.13 4.05 -16.57
C ARG A 13 10.53 3.13 -15.41
N TYR A 14 11.72 3.33 -14.83
CA TYR A 14 12.19 2.50 -13.71
C TYR A 14 11.45 2.84 -12.42
N HIS A 15 11.09 4.11 -12.21
CA HIS A 15 10.29 4.53 -11.07
C HIS A 15 8.93 3.82 -11.02
N TRP A 16 8.25 3.73 -12.17
CA TRP A 16 6.97 3.02 -12.29
C TRP A 16 7.09 1.52 -12.01
N LEU A 17 8.12 0.86 -12.56
CA LEU A 17 8.37 -0.56 -12.28
C LEU A 17 8.65 -0.82 -10.80
N GLY A 18 9.44 0.05 -10.16
CA GLY A 18 9.71 -0.03 -8.72
C GLY A 18 8.43 0.11 -7.89
N LEU A 19 7.54 1.03 -8.27
CA LEU A 19 6.27 1.24 -7.56
C LEU A 19 5.31 0.05 -7.74
N VAL A 20 5.21 -0.50 -8.95
CA VAL A 20 4.42 -1.72 -9.21
C VAL A 20 4.96 -2.90 -8.41
N ALA A 21 6.28 -3.11 -8.42
CA ALA A 21 6.91 -4.19 -7.65
C ALA A 21 6.69 -4.02 -6.15
N ALA A 22 6.79 -2.80 -5.62
CA ALA A 22 6.50 -2.48 -4.23
C ALA A 22 5.03 -2.76 -3.87
N CYS A 23 4.08 -2.37 -4.72
CA CYS A 23 2.66 -2.68 -4.52
C CYS A 23 2.39 -4.18 -4.53
N LEU A 24 2.96 -4.93 -5.48
CA LEU A 24 2.77 -6.38 -5.54
C LEU A 24 3.35 -7.08 -4.31
N ALA A 25 4.58 -6.74 -3.92
CA ALA A 25 5.21 -7.28 -2.72
C ALA A 25 4.40 -6.93 -1.46
N GLY A 26 3.94 -5.68 -1.34
CA GLY A 26 3.08 -5.23 -0.25
C GLY A 26 1.77 -5.99 -0.17
N LEU A 27 1.09 -6.24 -1.30
CA LEU A 27 -0.15 -7.00 -1.36
C LEU A 27 0.06 -8.47 -0.97
N VAL A 28 1.13 -9.10 -1.43
CA VAL A 28 1.49 -10.47 -1.04
C VAL A 28 1.70 -10.56 0.46
N LEU A 29 2.48 -9.64 1.04
CA LEU A 29 2.67 -9.58 2.49
C LEU A 29 1.35 -9.36 3.24
N ALA A 30 0.52 -8.43 2.75
CA ALA A 30 -0.78 -8.11 3.35
C ALA A 30 -1.76 -9.29 3.31
N SER A 31 -1.68 -10.15 2.30
CA SER A 31 -2.51 -11.36 2.22
C SER A 31 -2.18 -12.42 3.28
N VAL A 32 -0.94 -12.42 3.79
CA VAL A 32 -0.51 -13.34 4.85
C VAL A 32 -0.79 -12.74 6.22
N HIS A 33 -0.46 -11.45 6.41
CA HIS A 33 -0.67 -10.77 7.68
C HIS A 33 -0.92 -9.27 7.46
N TRP A 34 -1.84 -8.68 8.22
CA TRP A 34 -2.24 -7.26 8.06
C TRP A 34 -1.07 -6.27 8.19
N ILE A 35 -0.01 -6.63 8.94
CA ILE A 35 1.23 -5.83 9.05
C ILE A 35 1.92 -5.62 7.71
N GLY A 36 1.63 -6.48 6.72
CA GLY A 36 2.04 -6.31 5.33
C GLY A 36 1.53 -5.00 4.70
N LEU A 37 0.45 -4.41 5.21
CA LEU A 37 0.00 -3.08 4.79
C LEU A 37 1.00 -1.98 5.17
N VAL A 38 1.55 -2.05 6.39
CA VAL A 38 2.60 -1.13 6.86
C VAL A 38 3.87 -1.35 6.05
N ALA A 39 4.26 -2.61 5.82
CA ALA A 39 5.41 -2.94 5.00
C ALA A 39 5.25 -2.45 3.56
N GLY A 40 4.07 -2.64 2.93
CA GLY A 40 3.75 -2.14 1.60
C GLY A 40 3.82 -0.61 1.52
N GLY A 41 3.27 0.08 2.51
CA GLY A 41 3.41 1.53 2.66
C GLY A 41 4.86 1.99 2.73
N ALA A 42 5.69 1.29 3.50
CA ALA A 42 7.13 1.57 3.59
C ALA A 42 7.83 1.35 2.24
N LEU A 43 7.56 0.23 1.55
CA LEU A 43 8.15 -0.06 0.23
C LEU A 43 7.82 1.03 -0.79
N VAL A 44 6.56 1.43 -0.89
CA VAL A 44 6.13 2.49 -1.81
C VAL A 44 6.70 3.87 -1.38
N GLY A 45 6.86 4.10 -0.07
CA GLY A 45 7.53 5.28 0.48
C GLY A 45 9.02 5.35 0.10
N LEU A 46 9.75 4.23 0.12
CA LEU A 46 11.17 4.16 -0.25
C LEU A 46 11.42 4.47 -1.73
N VAL A 47 10.50 4.06 -2.60
CA VAL A 47 10.53 4.36 -4.05
C VAL A 47 10.24 5.83 -4.31
N SER A 48 9.42 6.46 -3.47
CA SER A 48 8.94 7.84 -3.66
C SER A 48 10.04 8.89 -3.52
N THR A 49 9.99 9.93 -4.35
CA THR A 49 11.04 10.97 -4.39
C THR A 49 10.93 12.00 -3.27
N THR A 50 9.74 12.25 -2.74
CA THR A 50 9.50 13.22 -1.65
C THR A 50 8.53 12.65 -0.62
N LEU A 51 8.53 13.19 0.60
CA LEU A 51 7.60 12.76 1.66
C LEU A 51 6.13 12.91 1.23
N ARG A 52 5.76 14.04 0.61
CA ARG A 52 4.39 14.24 0.10
C ARG A 52 3.99 13.15 -0.90
N ARG A 53 4.89 12.78 -1.82
CA ARG A 53 4.64 11.70 -2.79
C ARG A 53 4.58 10.33 -2.10
N ALA A 54 5.41 10.09 -1.09
CA ALA A 54 5.36 8.87 -0.29
C ALA A 54 4.01 8.69 0.42
N LEU A 55 3.51 9.74 1.08
CA LEU A 55 2.20 9.71 1.73
C LEU A 55 1.07 9.44 0.74
N LEU A 56 1.07 10.13 -0.41
CA LEU A 56 0.08 9.90 -1.47
C LEU A 56 0.17 8.48 -2.05
N ALA A 57 1.38 7.95 -2.23
CA ALA A 57 1.59 6.63 -2.78
C ALA A 57 1.26 5.53 -1.75
N GLY A 58 1.51 5.76 -0.46
CA GLY A 58 1.04 4.91 0.65
C GLY A 58 -0.48 4.88 0.71
N LEU A 59 -1.15 6.04 0.65
CA LEU A 59 -2.61 6.12 0.56
C LEU A 59 -3.14 5.41 -0.69
N GLY A 60 -2.52 5.62 -1.85
CA GLY A 60 -2.88 4.94 -3.10
C GLY A 60 -2.76 3.43 -3.01
N PHE A 61 -1.71 2.92 -2.36
CA PHE A 61 -1.55 1.50 -2.06
C PHE A 61 -2.66 0.99 -1.12
N GLY A 62 -3.02 1.76 -0.10
CA GLY A 62 -4.14 1.42 0.79
C GLY A 62 -5.48 1.32 0.05
N VAL A 63 -5.75 2.26 -0.86
CA VAL A 63 -6.93 2.20 -1.74
C VAL A 63 -6.88 0.97 -2.64
N LEU A 64 -5.73 0.66 -3.24
CA LEU A 64 -5.54 -0.54 -4.05
C LEU A 64 -5.84 -1.82 -3.26
N ALA A 65 -5.29 -1.94 -2.05
CA ALA A 65 -5.55 -3.08 -1.17
C ALA A 65 -7.03 -3.20 -0.81
N LEU A 66 -7.69 -2.08 -0.49
CA LEU A 66 -9.11 -2.06 -0.15
C LEU A 66 -9.99 -2.47 -1.34
N VAL A 67 -9.71 -1.97 -2.54
CA VAL A 67 -10.43 -2.32 -3.77
C VAL A 67 -10.23 -3.80 -4.10
N MET A 68 -9.01 -4.32 -3.99
CA MET A 68 -8.71 -5.72 -4.24
C MET A 68 -9.44 -6.64 -3.25
N TRP A 69 -9.45 -6.28 -1.96
CA TRP A 69 -10.16 -7.02 -0.94
C TRP A 69 -11.68 -6.97 -1.14
N ALA A 70 -12.26 -5.78 -1.40
CA ALA A 70 -13.68 -5.65 -1.70
C ALA A 70 -14.07 -6.45 -2.95
N GLY A 71 -13.23 -6.47 -3.98
CA GLY A 71 -13.41 -7.29 -5.18
C GLY A 71 -13.45 -8.78 -4.87
N LEU A 72 -12.55 -9.27 -4.00
CA LEU A 72 -12.59 -10.66 -3.53
C LEU A 72 -13.87 -10.97 -2.76
N LEU A 73 -14.31 -10.08 -1.87
CA LEU A 73 -15.56 -10.27 -1.13
C LEU A 73 -16.79 -10.32 -2.06
N ILE A 74 -16.81 -9.47 -3.10
CA ILE A 74 -17.87 -9.49 -4.11
C ILE A 74 -17.83 -10.81 -4.88
N TRP A 75 -16.64 -11.24 -5.30
CA TRP A 75 -16.44 -12.49 -6.02
C TRP A 75 -16.92 -13.71 -5.23
N TYR A 76 -16.69 -13.73 -3.91
CA TYR A 76 -17.16 -14.79 -3.02
C TYR A 76 -18.59 -14.58 -2.48
N GLY A 77 -19.29 -13.51 -2.89
CA GLY A 77 -20.64 -13.20 -2.44
C GLY A 77 -20.76 -12.80 -0.96
N SER A 78 -19.66 -12.50 -0.28
CA SER A 78 -19.59 -12.19 1.15
C SER A 78 -19.59 -10.69 1.47
N PHE A 79 -19.51 -9.82 0.45
CA PHE A 79 -19.41 -8.37 0.62
C PHE A 79 -20.54 -7.77 1.48
N GLY A 80 -21.78 -8.15 1.23
CA GLY A 80 -22.93 -7.68 2.03
C GLY A 80 -22.86 -8.13 3.49
N GLY A 81 -22.40 -9.36 3.75
CA GLY A 81 -22.21 -9.90 5.10
C GLY A 81 -21.13 -9.14 5.87
N VAL A 82 -20.03 -8.80 5.21
CA VAL A 82 -19.00 -7.95 5.81
C VAL A 82 -19.54 -6.56 6.11
N LEU A 83 -20.24 -5.91 5.18
CA LEU A 83 -20.82 -4.58 5.42
C LEU A 83 -21.84 -4.58 6.57
N ALA A 84 -22.60 -5.66 6.75
CA ALA A 84 -23.55 -5.81 7.85
C ALA A 84 -22.89 -5.83 9.24
N THR A 85 -21.57 -6.08 9.33
CA THR A 85 -20.81 -5.95 10.59
C THR A 85 -20.62 -4.49 11.04
N GLY A 86 -20.99 -3.52 10.18
CA GLY A 86 -21.03 -2.10 10.50
C GLY A 86 -19.66 -1.55 10.91
N MET A 87 -19.47 -1.33 12.21
CA MET A 87 -18.24 -0.75 12.77
C MET A 87 -16.99 -1.56 12.41
N LEU A 88 -17.07 -2.89 12.37
CA LEU A 88 -15.92 -3.74 12.04
C LEU A 88 -15.50 -3.57 10.57
N ALA A 89 -16.46 -3.47 9.64
CA ALA A 89 -16.17 -3.15 8.25
C ALA A 89 -15.52 -1.76 8.11
N GLY A 90 -16.04 -0.76 8.82
CA GLY A 90 -15.46 0.58 8.86
C GLY A 90 -14.03 0.58 9.41
N LEU A 91 -13.77 -0.17 10.49
CA LEU A 91 -12.45 -0.32 11.08
C LEU A 91 -11.47 -1.00 10.11
N GLY A 92 -11.88 -2.06 9.43
CA GLY A 92 -11.07 -2.74 8.43
C GLY A 92 -10.67 -1.80 7.28
N ALA A 93 -11.63 -1.02 6.77
CA ALA A 93 -11.37 -0.02 5.74
C ALA A 93 -10.42 1.09 6.25
N ALA A 94 -10.61 1.56 7.48
CA ALA A 94 -9.72 2.55 8.09
C ALA A 94 -8.29 2.02 8.24
N ILE A 95 -8.12 0.78 8.71
CA ILE A 95 -6.80 0.13 8.82
C ILE A 95 -6.16 0.00 7.44
N ALA A 96 -6.91 -0.43 6.41
CA ALA A 96 -6.41 -0.56 5.05
C ALA A 96 -5.85 0.76 4.49
N LEU A 97 -6.43 1.90 4.87
CA LEU A 97 -5.98 3.22 4.42
C LEU A 97 -4.87 3.82 5.29
N VAL A 98 -4.99 3.70 6.62
CA VAL A 98 -4.07 4.36 7.56
C VAL A 98 -2.76 3.60 7.72
N ALA A 99 -2.79 2.27 7.78
CA ALA A 99 -1.59 1.47 8.04
C ALA A 99 -0.48 1.68 6.97
N PRO A 100 -0.79 1.72 5.66
CA PRO A 100 0.21 2.05 4.66
C PRO A 100 0.72 3.49 4.71
N VAL A 101 -0.13 4.45 5.08
CA VAL A 101 0.29 5.83 5.27
C VAL A 101 1.32 5.91 6.39
N LEU A 102 1.10 5.21 7.51
CA LEU A 102 2.07 5.08 8.59
C LEU A 102 3.39 4.47 8.11
N GLY A 103 3.34 3.39 7.34
CA GLY A 103 4.55 2.79 6.76
C GLY A 103 5.33 3.74 5.85
N SER A 104 4.62 4.53 5.05
CA SER A 104 5.23 5.47 4.09
C SER A 104 6.01 6.62 4.75
N LEU A 105 5.79 6.87 6.06
CA LEU A 105 6.55 7.85 6.85
C LEU A 105 8.04 7.53 6.94
N ILE A 106 8.47 6.30 6.62
CA ILE A 106 9.89 5.95 6.50
C ILE A 106 10.66 6.91 5.58
N ARG A 107 9.99 7.51 4.58
CA ARG A 107 10.59 8.52 3.68
C ARG A 107 10.91 9.85 4.37
N GLY A 108 10.36 10.11 5.56
CA GLY A 108 10.73 11.26 6.38
C GLY A 108 12.02 11.07 7.16
N ILE A 109 12.51 9.83 7.24
CA ILE A 109 13.71 9.44 7.99
C ILE A 109 14.93 9.31 7.04
N ILE A 110 14.69 8.96 5.77
CA ILE A 110 15.71 8.68 4.73
C ILE A 110 15.52 9.63 3.56
#